data_AF-A0A2D6FHH8-F1
#
_entry.id   AF-A0A2D6FHH8-F1
#
_cell.length_a   1.000
_cell.length_b   1.000
_cell.length_c   1.000
_cell.angle_alpha   90.00
_cell.angle_beta   90.00
_cell.angle_gamma   90.00
#
_symmetry.space_group_name_H-M   'P 1'
#
loop_
_entity.id
_entity.type
_entity.pdbx_description
1 polymer ?
#
loop_
_entity_poly.entity_id
_entity_poly.type
_entity_poly.pdbx_seq_one_letter_code
_entity_poly.pdbx_strand_id
1 'polypeptide(L)'
;MAAAPYLVALALIEQEGRRALPLAGRSLSAEAAAAEEPTQAAHSLALELLLRLWQRSDEGPLRRACGVESLLLVEVPMESLPEALPVLKAAWLNSGDTAAFQTGLRALCSRAWTLSVAKFEPVTLTTWPA
;
A
#
# COMPACT_ATOMS: atom_id res chain seq x y z
N MET A 1 -23.14 4.80 12.35
CA MET A 1 -22.09 3.80 12.07
C MET A 1 -21.03 4.49 11.25
N ALA A 2 -19.76 4.41 11.65
CA ALA A 2 -18.67 4.84 10.77
C ALA A 2 -18.71 3.99 9.49
N ALA A 3 -18.46 4.60 8.33
CA ALA A 3 -18.32 3.85 7.09
C ALA A 3 -17.14 2.87 7.24
N ALA A 4 -17.25 1.67 6.65
CA ALA A 4 -16.13 0.74 6.63
C ALA A 4 -14.92 1.42 5.95
N PRO A 5 -13.69 1.26 6.49
CA PRO A 5 -12.51 1.82 5.89
C PRO A 5 -12.28 1.25 4.49
N TYR A 6 -11.54 2.01 3.70
CA TYR A 6 -11.14 1.61 2.36
C TYR A 6 -9.75 0.97 2.43
N LEU A 7 -9.62 -0.21 1.83
CA LEU A 7 -8.34 -0.90 1.78
C LEU A 7 -7.56 -0.42 0.56
N VAL A 8 -6.31 -0.01 0.79
CA VAL A 8 -5.40 0.46 -0.26
C VAL A 8 -4.14 -0.38 -0.24
N ALA A 9 -3.79 -0.98 -1.37
CA ALA A 9 -2.47 -1.54 -1.61
C ALA A 9 -1.64 -0.53 -2.40
N LEU A 10 -0.43 -0.25 -1.94
CA LEU A 10 0.46 0.72 -2.57
C LEU A 10 1.90 0.20 -2.68
N ALA A 11 2.59 0.64 -3.73
CA ALA A 11 3.96 0.27 -4.01
C ALA A 11 4.85 1.51 -4.16
N LEU A 12 5.88 1.67 -3.34
CA LEU A 12 6.90 2.71 -3.49
C LEU A 12 8.04 2.16 -4.34
N ILE A 13 8.08 2.57 -5.60
CA ILE A 13 9.04 2.04 -6.58
C ILE A 13 9.82 3.16 -7.26
N GLU A 14 10.97 2.78 -7.81
CA GLU A 14 11.70 3.53 -8.80
C GLU A 14 11.70 2.77 -10.13
N GLN A 15 11.55 3.50 -11.22
CA GLN A 15 11.58 3.00 -12.59
C GLN A 15 12.22 4.06 -13.48
N GLU A 16 13.25 3.68 -14.25
CA GLU A 16 13.96 4.61 -15.15
C GLU A 16 14.43 5.91 -14.45
N GLY A 17 14.91 5.79 -13.20
CA GLY A 17 15.37 6.93 -12.39
C GLY A 17 14.26 7.84 -11.88
N ARG A 18 12.98 7.45 -12.02
CA ARG A 18 11.83 8.20 -11.53
C ARG A 18 11.07 7.41 -10.47
N ARG A 19 10.62 8.10 -9.42
CA ARG A 19 9.72 7.52 -8.42
C ARG A 19 8.33 7.33 -9.01
N ALA A 20 7.68 6.23 -8.66
CA ALA A 20 6.29 5.97 -8.97
C ALA A 20 5.60 5.33 -7.75
N LEU A 21 4.31 5.62 -7.60
CA LEU A 21 3.47 5.05 -6.55
C LEU A 21 2.21 4.41 -7.17
N PRO A 22 2.34 3.21 -7.78
CA PRO A 22 1.19 2.39 -8.15
C PRO A 22 0.34 2.07 -6.93
N LEU A 23 -0.97 2.14 -7.13
CA LEU A 23 -1.96 1.91 -6.09
C LEU A 23 -3.16 1.16 -6.65
N ALA A 24 -3.76 0.35 -5.80
CA ALA A 24 -5.03 -0.33 -6.01
C ALA A 24 -5.85 -0.20 -4.72
N GLY A 25 -7.16 -0.16 -4.82
CA GLY A 25 -8.00 -0.05 -3.65
C GLY A 25 -9.37 -0.65 -3.83
N ARG A 26 -10.00 -0.98 -2.70
CA ARG A 26 -11.35 -1.53 -2.66
C ARG A 26 -12.03 -1.21 -1.33
N SER A 27 -13.35 -1.12 -1.38
CA SER A 27 -14.17 -1.04 -0.16
C SER A 27 -14.14 -2.39 0.58
N LEU A 28 -14.17 -2.33 1.91
CA LEU A 28 -14.34 -3.50 2.76
C LEU A 28 -15.79 -3.69 3.18
N SER A 29 -16.20 -4.94 3.40
CA SER A 29 -17.44 -5.22 4.13
C SER A 29 -17.23 -4.90 5.62
N ALA A 30 -18.33 -4.73 6.37
CA ALA A 30 -18.24 -4.49 7.81
C ALA A 30 -17.53 -5.65 8.55
N GLU A 31 -17.76 -6.89 8.13
CA GLU A 31 -17.09 -8.08 8.68
C GLU A 31 -15.59 -8.05 8.40
N ALA A 32 -15.19 -7.70 7.17
CA ALA A 32 -13.78 -7.64 6.80
C ALA A 32 -13.05 -6.50 7.51
N ALA A 33 -13.71 -5.36 7.73
CA ALA A 33 -13.19 -4.24 8.49
C ALA A 33 -13.04 -4.54 9.99
N ALA A 34 -13.85 -5.44 10.54
CA ALA A 34 -13.79 -5.86 11.93
C ALA A 34 -12.77 -6.99 12.20
N ALA A 35 -12.22 -7.61 11.14
CA ALA A 35 -11.30 -8.73 11.29
C ALA A 35 -9.92 -8.25 11.79
N GLU A 36 -9.40 -8.87 12.85
CA GLU A 36 -8.07 -8.53 13.40
C GLU A 36 -6.90 -9.01 12.52
N GLU A 37 -7.13 -9.91 11.58
CA GLU A 37 -6.10 -10.41 10.66
C GLU A 37 -6.43 -10.04 9.21
N PRO A 38 -5.42 -9.91 8.34
CA PRO A 38 -5.64 -9.65 6.92
C PRO A 38 -6.56 -10.68 6.28
N THR A 39 -7.70 -10.21 5.78
CA THR A 39 -8.72 -11.08 5.16
C THR A 39 -8.30 -11.59 3.79
N GLN A 40 -9.10 -12.49 3.20
CA GLN A 40 -8.90 -12.90 1.80
C GLN A 40 -8.95 -11.70 0.83
N ALA A 41 -9.79 -10.69 1.11
CA ALA A 41 -9.86 -9.48 0.29
C ALA A 41 -8.54 -8.70 0.30
N ALA A 42 -7.83 -8.69 1.43
CA ALA A 42 -6.51 -8.10 1.56
C ALA A 42 -5.46 -8.83 0.72
N HIS A 43 -5.45 -10.16 0.78
CA HIS A 43 -4.54 -10.99 -0.03
C HIS A 43 -4.82 -10.84 -1.54
N SER A 44 -6.09 -10.80 -1.94
CA SER A 44 -6.47 -10.56 -3.34
C SER A 44 -6.00 -9.19 -3.83
N LEU A 45 -6.21 -8.13 -3.05
CA LEU A 45 -5.76 -6.78 -3.44
C LEU A 45 -4.23 -6.68 -3.54
N ALA A 46 -3.51 -7.34 -2.63
CA ALA A 46 -2.06 -7.43 -2.69
C ALA A 46 -1.58 -8.12 -3.98
N LEU A 47 -2.21 -9.23 -4.36
CA LEU A 47 -1.90 -9.93 -5.61
C LEU A 47 -2.21 -9.06 -6.85
N GLU A 48 -3.33 -8.34 -6.86
CA GLU A 48 -3.67 -7.41 -7.94
C GLU A 48 -2.60 -6.32 -8.11
N LEU A 49 -2.10 -5.75 -7.00
CA LEU A 49 -1.00 -4.78 -7.05
C LEU A 49 0.28 -5.41 -7.61
N LEU A 50 0.63 -6.63 -7.18
CA LEU A 50 1.81 -7.34 -7.69
C LEU A 50 1.70 -7.64 -9.19
N LEU A 51 0.53 -8.04 -9.68
CA LEU A 51 0.28 -8.23 -11.11
C LEU A 51 0.45 -6.92 -11.90
N ARG A 52 -0.02 -5.78 -11.36
CA ARG A 52 0.20 -4.47 -11.98
C ARG A 52 1.68 -4.09 -12.02
N LEU A 53 2.44 -4.38 -10.96
CA LEU A 53 3.88 -4.16 -10.94
C LEU A 53 4.58 -5.06 -11.97
N TRP A 54 4.19 -6.32 -12.07
CA TRP A 54 4.73 -7.22 -13.09
C TRP A 54 4.45 -6.72 -14.51
N GLN A 55 3.22 -6.31 -14.83
CA GLN A 55 2.90 -5.70 -16.13
C GLN A 55 3.70 -4.42 -16.37
N ARG A 56 3.83 -3.57 -15.36
CA ARG A 56 4.61 -2.33 -15.46
C ARG A 56 6.10 -2.58 -15.69
N SER A 57 6.61 -3.78 -15.38
CA SER A 57 7.99 -4.14 -15.68
C SER A 57 8.29 -4.23 -17.18
N ASP A 58 7.27 -4.30 -18.04
CA ASP A 58 7.41 -4.18 -19.49
C ASP A 58 7.91 -2.79 -19.91
N GLU A 59 7.68 -1.75 -19.09
CA GLU A 59 8.15 -0.38 -19.33
C GLU A 59 9.61 -0.17 -18.93
N GLY A 60 10.24 -1.13 -18.24
CA GLY A 60 11.64 -1.07 -17.83
C GLY A 60 11.90 -1.59 -16.40
N PRO A 61 13.17 -1.64 -15.97
CA PRO A 61 13.56 -2.18 -14.68
C PRO A 61 12.88 -1.50 -13.50
N LEU A 62 12.30 -2.31 -12.61
CA LEU A 62 11.68 -1.86 -11.38
C LEU A 62 12.60 -2.08 -10.19
N ARG A 63 12.63 -1.10 -9.27
CA ARG A 63 13.32 -1.22 -7.99
C ARG A 63 12.41 -0.79 -6.86
N ARG A 64 12.56 -1.44 -5.71
CA ARG A 64 11.96 -1.03 -4.43
C ARG A 64 12.61 0.26 -3.96
N ALA A 65 11.82 1.28 -3.64
CA ALA A 65 12.36 2.56 -3.16
C ALA A 65 12.66 2.55 -1.65
N CYS A 66 12.01 1.67 -0.89
CA CYS A 66 11.96 1.71 0.58
C CYS A 66 12.11 0.32 1.23
N GLY A 67 12.89 -0.59 0.62
CA GLY A 67 13.06 -1.94 1.15
C GLY A 67 11.74 -2.69 1.32
N VAL A 68 11.51 -3.30 2.49
CA VAL A 68 10.27 -4.03 2.82
C VAL A 68 9.03 -3.13 2.87
N GLU A 69 9.20 -1.86 3.24
CA GLU A 69 8.13 -0.86 3.32
C GLU A 69 7.77 -0.28 1.94
N SER A 70 8.34 -0.85 0.87
CA SER A 70 7.96 -0.51 -0.49
C SER A 70 6.63 -1.13 -0.91
N LEU A 71 6.13 -2.11 -0.18
CA LEU A 71 4.84 -2.76 -0.48
C LEU A 71 4.02 -2.72 0.80
N LEU A 72 3.02 -1.85 0.81
CA LEU A 72 2.16 -1.63 1.96
C LEU A 72 0.71 -1.90 1.60
N LEU A 73 -0.01 -2.42 2.57
CA LEU A 73 -1.45 -2.52 2.58
C LEU A 73 -1.96 -1.69 3.76
N VAL A 74 -2.87 -0.77 3.53
CA VAL A 74 -3.35 0.16 4.56
C VAL A 74 -4.86 0.29 4.52
N GLU A 75 -5.47 0.38 5.70
CA GLU A 75 -6.87 0.77 5.87
C GLU A 75 -6.95 2.27 6.09
N VAL A 76 -7.66 2.97 5.20
CA VAL A 76 -7.78 4.44 5.21
C VAL A 76 -9.25 4.81 5.38
N PRO A 77 -9.59 5.76 6.26
CA PRO A 77 -10.94 6.32 6.33
C PRO A 77 -11.37 6.91 4.98
N MET A 78 -12.63 6.71 4.59
CA MET A 78 -13.12 7.14 3.27
C MET A 78 -12.98 8.67 3.06
N GLU A 79 -13.11 9.45 4.13
CA GLU A 79 -12.93 10.90 4.15
C GLU A 79 -11.50 11.35 3.82
N SER A 80 -10.50 10.50 4.06
CA SER A 80 -9.08 10.82 3.82
C SER A 80 -8.59 10.46 2.42
N LEU A 81 -9.32 9.61 1.69
CA LEU A 81 -8.95 9.18 0.34
C LEU A 81 -8.92 10.29 -0.72
N PRO A 82 -9.91 11.21 -0.81
CA PRO A 82 -9.98 12.13 -1.95
C PRO A 82 -8.90 13.23 -1.91
N GLU A 83 -8.39 13.57 -0.72
CA GLU A 83 -7.44 14.67 -0.55
C GLU A 83 -6.12 14.22 0.06
N ALA A 84 -6.14 13.67 1.27
CA ALA A 84 -4.92 13.46 2.04
C ALA A 84 -3.96 12.44 1.40
N LEU A 85 -4.48 11.32 0.90
CA LEU A 85 -3.65 10.32 0.23
C LEU A 85 -3.04 10.83 -1.11
N PRO A 86 -3.80 11.50 -2.00
CA PRO A 86 -3.23 12.17 -3.17
C PRO A 86 -2.16 13.23 -2.84
N VAL A 87 -2.38 14.05 -1.82
CA VAL A 87 -1.40 15.05 -1.36
C VAL A 87 -0.11 14.38 -0.90
N LEU A 88 -0.23 13.35 -0.05
CA LEU A 88 0.91 12.59 0.46
C LEU A 88 1.70 11.91 -0.67
N LYS A 89 1.00 11.29 -1.63
CA LYS A 89 1.58 10.71 -2.84
C LYS A 89 2.35 11.77 -3.64
N ALA A 90 1.74 12.91 -3.92
CA ALA A 90 2.37 13.99 -4.70
C ALA A 90 3.64 14.51 -4.00
N ALA A 91 3.56 14.73 -2.68
CA ALA A 91 4.70 15.16 -1.88
C ALA A 91 5.88 14.17 -1.97
N TRP A 92 5.61 12.87 -1.88
CA TRP A 92 6.65 11.85 -2.00
C TRP A 92 7.22 11.72 -3.42
N LEU A 93 6.39 11.79 -4.46
CA LEU A 93 6.89 11.76 -5.84
C LEU A 93 7.87 12.91 -6.10
N ASN A 94 7.60 14.10 -5.55
CA ASN A 94 8.43 15.30 -5.72
C ASN A 94 9.69 15.31 -4.84
N SER A 95 9.58 14.92 -3.57
CA SER A 95 10.71 14.97 -2.62
C SER A 95 11.51 13.67 -2.53
N GLY A 96 10.82 12.52 -2.54
CA GLY A 96 11.33 11.22 -2.15
C GLY A 96 11.62 11.08 -0.68
N ASP A 97 11.09 11.99 0.14
CA ASP A 97 11.20 11.87 1.58
C ASP A 97 10.29 10.72 2.05
N THR A 98 10.86 9.53 2.08
CA THR A 98 10.19 8.32 2.53
C THR A 98 9.81 8.39 4.00
N ALA A 99 10.62 9.03 4.85
CA ALA A 99 10.31 9.14 6.27
C ALA A 99 9.08 10.04 6.50
N ALA A 100 9.02 11.17 5.80
CA ALA A 100 7.84 12.04 5.83
C ALA A 100 6.61 11.34 5.24
N PHE A 101 6.77 10.61 4.13
CA PHE A 101 5.68 9.83 3.54
C PHE A 101 5.13 8.80 4.52
N GLN A 102 6.00 8.02 5.17
CA GLN A 102 5.59 6.97 6.10
C GLN A 102 4.91 7.57 7.34
N THR A 103 5.46 8.66 7.88
CA THR A 103 4.85 9.37 9.01
C THR A 103 3.45 9.88 8.64
N GLY A 104 3.30 10.49 7.46
CA GLY A 104 2.01 10.94 6.96
C GLY A 104 1.04 9.78 6.75
N LEU A 105 1.50 8.66 6.16
CA LEU A 105 0.65 7.50 5.91
C LEU A 105 0.13 6.89 7.22
N ARG A 106 0.99 6.77 8.24
CA ARG A 106 0.62 6.29 9.58
C ARG A 106 -0.43 7.17 10.24
N ALA A 107 -0.38 8.48 10.03
CA ALA A 107 -1.38 9.41 10.55
C ALA A 107 -2.75 9.27 9.84
N LEU A 108 -2.77 8.74 8.61
CA LEU A 108 -3.99 8.57 7.82
C LEU A 108 -4.64 7.19 8.01
N CYS A 109 -3.86 6.15 8.27
CA CYS A 109 -4.36 4.79 8.33
C CYS A 109 -4.69 4.33 9.75
N SER A 110 -5.77 3.57 9.92
CA SER A 110 -6.08 2.89 11.19
C SER A 110 -5.19 1.67 11.39
N ARG A 111 -4.91 0.96 10.29
CA ARG A 111 -4.17 -0.31 10.29
C ARG A 111 -3.35 -0.41 9.02
N ALA A 112 -2.22 -1.09 9.14
CA ALA A 112 -1.28 -1.23 8.04
C ALA A 112 -0.46 -2.51 8.16
N TRP A 113 -0.06 -3.03 7.01
CA TRP A 113 0.78 -4.21 6.87
C TRP A 113 1.83 -4.03 5.79
N THR A 114 2.99 -4.63 6.01
CA THR A 114 4.00 -4.86 4.96
C THR A 114 3.71 -6.17 4.25
N LEU A 115 3.90 -6.17 2.93
CA LEU A 115 3.79 -7.36 2.09
C LEU A 115 5.16 -7.98 1.82
N SER A 116 5.32 -9.27 2.13
CA SER A 116 6.56 -10.01 1.85
C SER A 116 6.28 -11.40 1.30
N VAL A 117 7.30 -11.97 0.66
CA VAL A 117 7.33 -13.38 0.28
C VAL A 117 8.75 -13.90 0.48
N ALA A 118 8.87 -15.07 1.09
CA ALA A 118 10.14 -15.79 1.19
C ALA A 118 10.11 -17.02 0.27
N LYS A 119 11.29 -17.56 -0.02
CA LYS A 119 11.40 -18.74 -0.89
C LYS A 119 10.62 -19.91 -0.26
N PHE A 120 9.69 -20.48 -1.04
CA PHE A 120 8.80 -21.58 -0.62
C PHE A 120 7.75 -21.22 0.45
N GLU A 121 7.56 -19.94 0.75
CA GLU A 121 6.52 -19.48 1.66
C GLU A 121 5.40 -18.74 0.91
N PRO A 122 4.17 -18.75 1.43
CA PRO A 122 3.10 -17.93 0.88
C PRO A 122 3.38 -16.44 1.06
N VAL A 123 2.63 -15.62 0.32
CA VAL A 123 2.58 -14.18 0.55
C VAL A 123 2.14 -13.92 2.00
N THR A 124 2.90 -13.11 2.72
CA THR A 124 2.66 -12.79 4.11
C THR A 124 2.39 -11.29 4.26
N LEU A 125 1.34 -10.99 5.03
CA LEU A 125 0.99 -9.64 5.45
C LEU A 125 1.33 -9.52 6.94
N THR A 126 2.38 -8.78 7.26
CA THR A 126 2.83 -8.57 8.65
C THR A 126 2.46 -7.16 9.08
N THR A 127 1.94 -6.99 10.30
CA THR A 127 1.61 -5.66 10.83
C THR A 127 2.80 -4.72 10.67
N TRP A 128 2.55 -3.55 10.10
CA TRP A 128 3.60 -2.57 9.87
C TRP A 128 4.01 -1.96 11.22
N PRO A 129 5.22 -2.24 11.75
CA PRO A 129 5.62 -1.78 13.08
C PRO A 129 5.61 -0.25 13.13
N ALA A 130 5.22 0.32 14.28
CA ALA A 130 5.15 1.76 14.53
C ALA A 130 6.48 2.48 14.28
#